data_AF-A0A2V7HFE4-F1
#
_entry.id   AF-A0A2V7HFE4-F1
#
_cell.length_a   1.000
_cell.length_b   1.000
_cell.length_c   1.000
_cell.angle_alpha   90.00
_cell.angle_beta   90.00
_cell.angle_gamma   90.00
#
_symmetry.space_group_name_H-M   'P 1'
#
loop_
_entity.id
_entity.type
_entity.pdbx_description
1 polymer ?
#
loop_
_entity_poly.entity_id
_entity_poly.type
_entity_poly.pdbx_seq_one_letter_code
_entity_poly.pdbx_strand_id
1 'polypeptide(L)'
;VSGYELNVSCPNVKAGGIEFGADPRSLADVVTKSRNATRKPIFVKLSPTLQDIGASARTAADAGADGISVVNTLPGLVIDTETRKPALGFGTGGVSGAGLMPVGILATYKVAQAVKLPVIGIGGIARATDIIQYIIAGASLVAIGTAVMQQPRLAEKLVDDLDRWCRDRGIKSLSELRGSLVWET
;
A
#
# COMPACT_ATOMS: atom_id res chain seq x y z
N VAL A 1 -6.72 6.60 -19.25
CA VAL A 1 -5.96 5.61 -18.44
C VAL A 1 -4.48 5.71 -18.77
N SER A 2 -3.68 6.19 -17.80
CA SER A 2 -2.24 6.47 -17.96
C SER A 2 -1.33 5.35 -17.46
N GLY A 3 -1.85 4.40 -16.68
CA GLY A 3 -1.12 3.26 -16.13
C GLY A 3 -2.08 2.26 -15.50
N TYR A 4 -1.54 1.18 -14.94
CA TYR A 4 -2.29 0.10 -14.31
C TYR A 4 -1.74 -0.19 -12.90
N GLU A 5 -2.61 -0.51 -11.95
CA GLU A 5 -2.23 -1.09 -10.66
C GLU A 5 -2.71 -2.54 -10.62
N LEU A 6 -1.76 -3.48 -10.58
CA LEU A 6 -2.04 -4.91 -10.48
C LEU A 6 -2.28 -5.27 -9.03
N ASN A 7 -3.52 -5.62 -8.71
CA ASN A 7 -3.87 -6.18 -7.41
C ASN A 7 -3.51 -7.66 -7.36
N VAL A 8 -2.38 -7.99 -6.71
CA VAL A 8 -1.87 -9.37 -6.60
C VAL A 8 -2.14 -10.02 -5.23
N SER A 9 -2.93 -9.37 -4.37
CA SER A 9 -3.31 -9.90 -3.06
C SER A 9 -4.60 -10.75 -3.09
N CYS A 10 -5.16 -11.00 -4.28
CA CYS A 10 -6.34 -11.85 -4.40
C CYS A 10 -5.93 -13.34 -4.37
N PRO A 11 -6.69 -14.20 -3.67
CA PRO A 11 -6.42 -15.62 -3.62
C PRO A 11 -6.50 -16.24 -5.02
N ASN A 12 -5.45 -16.94 -5.43
CA ASN A 12 -5.44 -17.70 -6.66
C ASN A 12 -6.26 -18.99 -6.48
N VAL A 13 -7.53 -18.94 -6.91
CA VAL A 13 -8.47 -20.06 -6.84
C VAL A 13 -7.98 -21.33 -7.56
N LYS A 14 -7.10 -21.20 -8.56
CA LYS A 14 -6.54 -22.35 -9.30
C LYS A 14 -5.32 -22.98 -8.60
N ALA A 15 -4.74 -22.31 -7.61
CA ALA A 15 -3.58 -22.79 -6.84
C ALA A 15 -3.93 -23.01 -5.35
N GLY A 16 -5.18 -23.40 -5.06
CA GLY A 16 -5.60 -23.70 -3.69
C GLY A 16 -5.84 -22.47 -2.80
N GLY A 17 -6.00 -21.28 -3.37
CA GLY A 17 -6.35 -20.06 -2.63
C GLY A 17 -5.17 -19.23 -2.12
N ILE A 18 -3.93 -19.56 -2.51
CA ILE A 18 -2.74 -18.78 -2.15
C ILE A 18 -2.76 -17.45 -2.93
N GLU A 19 -2.49 -16.32 -2.25
CA GLU A 19 -2.39 -15.01 -2.91
C GLU A 19 -1.30 -15.03 -4.00
N PHE A 20 -1.56 -14.43 -5.18
CA PHE A 20 -0.55 -14.36 -6.27
C PHE A 20 0.78 -13.76 -5.80
N GLY A 21 0.73 -12.80 -4.88
CA GLY A 21 1.92 -12.17 -4.30
C GLY A 21 2.72 -13.06 -3.34
N ALA A 22 2.17 -14.17 -2.85
CA ALA A 22 2.82 -15.03 -1.85
C ALA A 22 3.78 -16.06 -2.45
N ASP A 23 3.58 -16.46 -3.72
CA ASP A 23 4.54 -17.29 -4.46
C ASP A 23 5.34 -16.41 -5.45
N PRO A 24 6.66 -16.28 -5.28
CA PRO A 24 7.49 -15.43 -6.14
C PRO A 24 7.39 -15.76 -7.63
N ARG A 25 7.23 -17.05 -7.99
CA ARG A 25 7.11 -17.47 -9.39
C ARG A 25 5.80 -17.01 -10.00
N SER A 26 4.70 -17.18 -9.29
CA SER A 26 3.37 -16.70 -9.70
C SER A 26 3.33 -15.18 -9.81
N LEU A 27 3.96 -14.47 -8.87
CA LEU A 27 4.10 -13.01 -8.92
C LEU A 27 4.89 -12.56 -10.15
N ALA A 28 6.05 -13.16 -10.40
CA ALA A 28 6.87 -12.83 -11.57
C ALA A 28 6.14 -13.11 -12.89
N ASP A 29 5.43 -14.25 -12.99
CA ASP A 29 4.67 -14.64 -14.18
C ASP A 29 3.54 -13.64 -14.48
N VAL A 30 2.74 -13.26 -13.49
CA VAL A 30 1.63 -12.32 -13.71
C VAL A 30 2.13 -10.93 -14.10
N VAL A 31 3.20 -10.44 -13.48
CA VAL A 31 3.80 -9.14 -13.79
C VAL A 31 4.43 -9.17 -15.19
N THR A 32 5.19 -10.21 -15.54
CA THR A 32 5.81 -10.37 -16.87
C THR A 32 4.77 -10.42 -17.97
N LYS A 33 3.71 -11.22 -17.80
CA LYS A 33 2.61 -11.29 -18.77
C LYS A 33 1.90 -9.95 -18.93
N SER A 34 1.67 -9.24 -17.83
CA SER A 34 1.06 -7.91 -17.85
C SER A 34 1.97 -6.89 -18.54
N ARG A 35 3.28 -6.94 -18.27
CA ARG A 35 4.28 -6.09 -18.92
C ARG A 35 4.37 -6.34 -20.41
N ASN A 36 4.22 -7.58 -20.87
CA ASN A 36 4.21 -7.92 -22.30
C ASN A 36 2.94 -7.44 -23.01
N ALA A 37 1.82 -7.28 -22.28
CA ALA A 37 0.55 -6.85 -22.83
C ALA A 37 0.41 -5.32 -22.99
N THR A 38 1.30 -4.51 -22.42
CA THR A 38 1.21 -3.04 -22.50
C THR A 38 2.57 -2.37 -22.38
N ARG A 39 2.69 -1.10 -22.78
CA ARG A 39 3.88 -0.25 -22.52
C ARG A 39 3.63 0.84 -21.48
N LYS A 40 2.40 0.96 -20.97
CA LYS A 40 2.06 1.94 -19.92
C LYS A 40 2.64 1.52 -18.57
N PRO A 41 2.90 2.45 -17.64
CA PRO A 41 3.37 2.13 -16.29
C PRO A 41 2.50 1.08 -15.58
N ILE A 42 3.17 0.15 -14.90
CA ILE A 42 2.55 -0.91 -14.09
C ILE A 42 3.02 -0.78 -12.65
N PHE A 43 2.08 -0.52 -11.74
CA PHE A 43 2.29 -0.62 -10.30
C PHE A 43 1.81 -1.98 -9.80
N VAL A 44 2.53 -2.59 -8.87
CA VAL A 44 2.11 -3.86 -8.25
C VAL A 44 1.73 -3.61 -6.79
N LYS A 45 0.49 -3.96 -6.43
CA LYS A 45 -0.04 -3.75 -5.08
C LYS A 45 0.16 -4.98 -4.21
N LEU A 46 1.02 -4.86 -3.22
CA LEU A 46 1.40 -5.98 -2.35
C LEU A 46 0.55 -6.06 -1.08
N SER A 47 0.41 -7.29 -0.59
CA SER A 47 -0.33 -7.61 0.63
C SER A 47 0.56 -7.40 1.88
N PRO A 48 0.01 -6.91 3.00
CA PRO A 48 0.75 -6.80 4.25
C PRO A 48 1.05 -8.15 4.91
N THR A 49 0.40 -9.24 4.46
CA THR A 49 0.55 -10.59 5.01
C THR A 49 1.75 -11.37 4.45
N LEU A 50 2.46 -10.79 3.48
CA LEU A 50 3.64 -11.41 2.88
C LEU A 50 4.77 -11.53 3.91
N GLN A 51 5.35 -12.73 4.02
CA GLN A 51 6.42 -13.02 4.98
C GLN A 51 7.63 -12.08 4.80
N ASP A 52 8.07 -11.90 3.55
CA ASP A 52 9.06 -10.88 3.18
C ASP A 52 8.51 -10.02 2.03
N ILE A 53 7.87 -8.91 2.40
CA ILE A 53 7.31 -7.95 1.45
C ILE A 53 8.40 -7.26 0.62
N GLY A 54 9.63 -7.14 1.14
CA GLY A 54 10.77 -6.57 0.42
C GLY A 54 11.25 -7.48 -0.70
N ALA A 55 11.36 -8.79 -0.42
CA ALA A 55 11.66 -9.80 -1.46
C ALA A 55 10.58 -9.86 -2.53
N SER A 56 9.32 -9.74 -2.14
CA SER A 56 8.18 -9.70 -3.07
C SER A 56 8.23 -8.45 -3.96
N ALA A 57 8.59 -7.30 -3.40
CA ALA A 57 8.80 -6.08 -4.17
C ALA A 57 9.96 -6.19 -5.17
N ARG A 58 11.09 -6.81 -4.79
CA ARG A 58 12.20 -7.10 -5.72
C ARG A 58 11.75 -8.01 -6.86
N THR A 59 11.02 -9.08 -6.55
CA THR A 59 10.46 -10.00 -7.54
C THR A 59 9.57 -9.26 -8.56
N ALA A 60 8.70 -8.37 -8.09
CA ALA A 60 7.85 -7.57 -8.97
C ALA A 60 8.68 -6.58 -9.83
N ALA A 61 9.71 -5.95 -9.25
CA ALA A 61 10.61 -5.06 -9.97
C ALA A 61 11.36 -5.78 -11.09
N ASP A 62 11.96 -6.93 -10.78
CA ASP A 62 12.72 -7.76 -11.73
C ASP A 62 11.83 -8.29 -12.88
N ALA A 63 10.54 -8.51 -12.60
CA ALA A 63 9.54 -8.92 -13.59
C ALA A 63 9.01 -7.75 -14.46
N GLY A 64 9.44 -6.52 -14.21
CA GLY A 64 9.13 -5.34 -15.03
C GLY A 64 8.05 -4.41 -14.48
N ALA A 65 7.81 -4.41 -13.17
CA ALA A 65 7.01 -3.36 -12.54
C ALA A 65 7.73 -2.00 -12.60
N ASP A 66 6.97 -0.92 -12.79
CA ASP A 66 7.47 0.46 -12.81
C ASP A 66 7.34 1.13 -11.43
N GLY A 67 6.58 0.53 -10.51
CA GLY A 67 6.35 1.01 -9.17
C GLY A 67 5.66 -0.02 -8.28
N ILE A 68 5.66 0.25 -6.98
CA ILE A 68 5.04 -0.64 -5.99
C ILE A 68 4.02 0.16 -5.18
N SER A 69 2.87 -0.41 -4.88
CA SER A 69 1.94 0.15 -3.90
C SER A 69 1.76 -0.77 -2.71
N VAL A 70 1.80 -0.21 -1.49
CA VAL A 70 1.70 -0.96 -0.24
C VAL A 70 0.91 -0.18 0.80
N VAL A 71 -0.07 -0.76 1.50
CA VAL A 71 -0.48 -2.18 1.51
C VAL A 71 -1.92 -2.37 1.02
N ASN A 72 -2.28 -3.60 0.68
CA ASN A 72 -3.68 -4.04 0.69
C ASN A 72 -4.18 -4.28 2.14
N THR A 73 -5.40 -4.79 2.31
CA THR A 73 -6.00 -5.04 3.63
C THR A 73 -5.42 -6.26 4.35
N LEU A 74 -5.54 -6.30 5.68
CA LEU A 74 -5.31 -7.52 6.47
C LEU A 74 -6.59 -8.37 6.56
N PRO A 75 -6.53 -9.70 6.67
CA PRO A 75 -7.72 -10.51 6.94
C PRO A 75 -8.28 -10.22 8.34
N GLY A 76 -9.59 -10.25 8.47
CA GLY A 76 -10.27 -10.09 9.76
C GLY A 76 -11.66 -10.71 9.80
N LEU A 77 -12.17 -10.82 11.02
CA LEU A 77 -13.49 -11.35 11.35
C LEU A 77 -14.19 -10.38 12.29
N VAL A 78 -15.47 -10.10 11.99
CA VAL A 78 -16.37 -9.42 12.90
C VAL A 78 -17.52 -10.39 13.19
N ILE A 79 -17.86 -10.57 14.46
CA ILE A 79 -18.90 -11.50 14.90
C ILE A 79 -20.11 -10.66 15.35
N ASP A 80 -21.28 -10.98 14.82
CA ASP A 80 -22.55 -10.49 15.33
C ASP A 80 -22.81 -11.12 16.70
N THR A 81 -22.93 -10.30 17.74
CA THR A 81 -22.95 -10.76 19.13
C THR A 81 -24.26 -11.44 19.52
N GLU A 82 -25.36 -11.12 18.84
CA GLU A 82 -26.68 -11.71 19.09
C GLU A 82 -26.77 -13.10 18.47
N THR A 83 -26.37 -13.22 17.21
CA THR A 83 -26.47 -14.47 16.44
C THR A 83 -25.25 -15.38 16.60
N ARG A 84 -24.12 -14.83 17.11
CA ARG A 84 -22.81 -15.49 17.20
C ARG A 84 -22.28 -15.98 15.86
N LYS A 85 -22.70 -15.35 14.76
CA LYS A 85 -22.28 -15.66 13.38
C LYS A 85 -21.36 -14.57 12.84
N PRO A 86 -20.60 -14.83 11.77
CA PRO A 86 -19.88 -13.77 11.08
C PRO A 86 -20.84 -12.66 10.63
N ALA A 87 -20.46 -11.40 10.90
CA ALA A 87 -21.25 -10.23 10.53
C ALA A 87 -21.17 -9.92 9.02
N LEU A 88 -20.18 -10.47 8.32
CA LEU A 88 -20.01 -10.33 6.88
C LEU A 88 -20.59 -11.54 6.14
N GLY A 89 -21.27 -11.30 5.02
CA GLY A 89 -21.88 -12.37 4.22
C GLY A 89 -20.90 -13.42 3.69
N PHE A 90 -19.62 -13.04 3.51
CA PHE A 90 -18.54 -13.95 3.10
C PHE A 90 -17.73 -14.51 4.28
N GLY A 91 -18.21 -14.34 5.52
CA GLY A 91 -17.52 -14.79 6.74
C GLY A 91 -16.43 -13.81 7.18
N THR A 92 -15.32 -13.78 6.47
CA THR A 92 -14.18 -12.88 6.74
C THR A 92 -14.11 -11.74 5.74
N GLY A 93 -13.33 -10.72 6.04
CA GLY A 93 -13.10 -9.58 5.14
C GLY A 93 -11.77 -8.88 5.37
N GLY A 94 -11.54 -7.81 4.61
CA GLY A 94 -10.36 -6.98 4.72
C GLY A 94 -10.49 -5.91 5.80
N VAL A 95 -9.57 -5.90 6.76
CA VAL A 95 -9.36 -4.84 7.75
C VAL A 95 -8.52 -3.73 7.12
N SER A 96 -9.06 -2.51 7.16
CA SER A 96 -8.45 -1.28 6.68
C SER A 96 -8.62 -0.17 7.72
N GLY A 97 -8.44 1.10 7.32
CA GLY A 97 -8.59 2.24 8.23
C GLY A 97 -7.44 2.39 9.22
N ALA A 98 -7.67 3.16 10.28
CA ALA A 98 -6.62 3.60 11.20
C ALA A 98 -5.81 2.45 11.83
N GLY A 99 -6.46 1.32 12.12
CA GLY A 99 -5.79 0.14 12.68
C GLY A 99 -4.73 -0.48 11.76
N LEU A 100 -4.80 -0.23 10.45
CA LEU A 100 -3.81 -0.72 9.47
C LEU A 100 -2.58 0.20 9.34
N MET A 101 -2.64 1.44 9.88
CA MET A 101 -1.62 2.47 9.61
C MET A 101 -0.20 2.05 10.01
N PRO A 102 0.08 1.53 11.22
CA PRO A 102 1.44 1.15 11.59
C PRO A 102 2.02 0.05 10.68
N VAL A 103 1.17 -0.88 10.24
CA VAL A 103 1.54 -1.95 9.31
C VAL A 103 1.88 -1.39 7.93
N GLY A 104 1.07 -0.46 7.42
CA GLY A 104 1.30 0.19 6.12
C GLY A 104 2.57 1.05 6.11
N ILE A 105 2.86 1.78 7.18
CA ILE A 105 4.11 2.55 7.32
C ILE A 105 5.33 1.63 7.32
N LEU A 106 5.31 0.56 8.12
CA LEU A 106 6.41 -0.40 8.17
C LEU A 106 6.63 -1.10 6.83
N ALA A 107 5.55 -1.50 6.15
CA ALA A 107 5.61 -2.10 4.82
C ALA A 107 6.21 -1.13 3.79
N THR A 108 5.78 0.13 3.80
CA THR A 108 6.34 1.20 2.95
C THR A 108 7.84 1.33 3.16
N TYR A 109 8.27 1.40 4.42
CA TYR A 109 9.69 1.46 4.76
C TYR A 109 10.47 0.27 4.22
N LYS A 110 10.03 -0.96 4.53
CA LYS A 110 10.69 -2.19 4.07
C LYS A 110 10.81 -2.24 2.54
N VAL A 111 9.76 -1.87 1.82
CA VAL A 111 9.77 -1.85 0.35
C VAL A 111 10.69 -0.76 -0.19
N ALA A 112 10.65 0.46 0.38
CA ALA A 112 11.51 1.55 -0.06
C ALA A 112 13.01 1.26 0.14
N GLN A 113 13.37 0.43 1.14
CA GLN A 113 14.74 -0.06 1.30
C GLN A 113 15.09 -1.17 0.30
N ALA A 114 14.10 -1.97 -0.12
CA ALA A 114 14.30 -3.15 -0.94
C ALA A 114 14.43 -2.87 -2.44
N VAL A 115 13.81 -1.79 -2.95
CA VAL A 115 13.79 -1.44 -4.39
C VAL A 115 14.10 0.02 -4.63
N LYS A 116 14.51 0.37 -5.87
CA LYS A 116 14.70 1.76 -6.31
C LYS A 116 13.46 2.37 -6.98
N LEU A 117 12.42 1.56 -7.16
CA LEU A 117 11.16 1.99 -7.78
C LEU A 117 10.39 2.95 -6.86
N PRO A 118 9.58 3.87 -7.42
CA PRO A 118 8.67 4.69 -6.62
C PRO A 118 7.66 3.81 -5.87
N VAL A 119 7.44 4.15 -4.59
CA VAL A 119 6.49 3.46 -3.70
C VAL A 119 5.28 4.34 -3.44
N ILE A 120 4.08 3.79 -3.57
CA ILE A 120 2.82 4.41 -3.12
C ILE A 120 2.45 3.81 -1.76
N GLY A 121 2.48 4.63 -0.70
CA GLY A 121 2.09 4.26 0.65
C GLY A 121 0.58 4.35 0.89
N ILE A 122 -0.02 3.33 1.50
CA ILE A 122 -1.46 3.16 1.65
C ILE A 122 -1.74 2.45 2.97
N GLY A 123 -2.68 2.99 3.75
CA GLY A 123 -3.18 2.37 4.98
C GLY A 123 -3.50 3.38 6.08
N GLY A 124 -4.79 3.58 6.35
CA GLY A 124 -5.26 4.33 7.52
C GLY A 124 -5.04 5.85 7.55
N ILE A 125 -4.51 6.45 6.49
CA ILE A 125 -4.27 7.90 6.38
C ILE A 125 -5.57 8.69 6.51
N ALA A 126 -5.60 9.63 7.45
CA ALA A 126 -6.72 10.55 7.66
C ALA A 126 -6.28 12.00 8.01
N ARG A 127 -4.99 12.24 8.22
CA ARG A 127 -4.41 13.56 8.59
C ARG A 127 -3.13 13.83 7.80
N ALA A 128 -2.74 15.11 7.68
CA ALA A 128 -1.51 15.50 7.00
C ALA A 128 -0.26 14.86 7.63
N THR A 129 -0.20 14.75 8.95
CA THR A 129 0.89 14.07 9.66
C THR A 129 0.99 12.58 9.33
N ASP A 130 -0.11 11.93 8.95
CA ASP A 130 -0.09 10.54 8.51
C ASP A 130 0.62 10.43 7.16
N ILE A 131 0.32 11.36 6.22
CA ILE A 131 1.03 11.47 4.94
C ILE A 131 2.53 11.64 5.19
N ILE A 132 2.91 12.57 6.09
CA ILE A 132 4.31 12.81 6.44
C ILE A 132 5.01 11.54 6.93
N GLN A 133 4.37 10.71 7.76
CA GLN A 133 4.95 9.43 8.19
C GLN A 133 5.24 8.50 7.02
N TYR A 134 4.33 8.38 6.05
CA TYR A 134 4.55 7.57 4.85
C TYR A 134 5.67 8.13 3.96
N ILE A 135 5.74 9.45 3.80
CA ILE A 135 6.84 10.09 3.06
C ILE A 135 8.18 9.81 3.75
N ILE A 136 8.28 10.02 5.07
CA ILE A 136 9.50 9.72 5.85
C ILE A 136 9.89 8.24 5.73
N ALA A 137 8.93 7.33 5.71
CA ALA A 137 9.16 5.92 5.46
C ALA A 137 9.70 5.61 4.05
N GLY A 138 9.56 6.53 3.09
CA GLY A 138 10.10 6.40 1.74
C GLY A 138 9.06 6.40 0.63
N ALA A 139 7.78 6.63 0.95
CA ALA A 139 6.74 6.77 -0.07
C ALA A 139 7.03 7.97 -0.99
N SER A 140 6.82 7.76 -2.29
CA SER A 140 6.81 8.84 -3.30
C SER A 140 5.42 9.43 -3.49
N LEU A 141 4.38 8.65 -3.23
CA LEU A 141 2.98 9.05 -3.24
C LEU A 141 2.24 8.38 -2.09
N VAL A 142 1.10 8.93 -1.70
CA VAL A 142 0.22 8.34 -0.67
C VAL A 142 -1.19 8.21 -1.23
N ALA A 143 -1.84 7.07 -0.98
CA ALA A 143 -3.25 6.86 -1.35
C ALA A 143 -4.14 6.74 -0.11
N ILE A 144 -5.33 7.35 -0.20
CA ILE A 144 -6.33 7.35 0.87
C ILE A 144 -7.53 6.50 0.46
N GLY A 145 -8.02 5.67 1.39
CA GLY A 145 -9.12 4.73 1.14
C GLY A 145 -10.27 4.94 2.12
N THR A 146 -10.26 4.19 3.23
CA THR A 146 -11.33 4.15 4.23
C THR A 146 -11.81 5.52 4.71
N ALA A 147 -10.90 6.46 4.95
CA ALA A 147 -11.28 7.77 5.48
C ALA A 147 -12.10 8.61 4.47
N VAL A 148 -11.90 8.42 3.16
CA VAL A 148 -12.68 9.10 2.11
C VAL A 148 -14.13 8.60 2.07
N MET A 149 -14.37 7.35 2.48
CA MET A 149 -15.73 6.80 2.57
C MET A 149 -16.57 7.50 3.63
N GLN A 150 -15.93 8.07 4.65
CA GLN A 150 -16.59 8.88 5.69
C GLN A 150 -16.61 10.37 5.32
N GLN A 151 -15.55 10.86 4.68
CA GLN A 151 -15.41 12.25 4.27
C GLN A 151 -14.95 12.35 2.80
N PRO A 152 -15.87 12.48 1.83
CA PRO A 152 -15.54 12.40 0.39
C PRO A 152 -14.52 13.44 -0.09
N ARG A 153 -14.49 14.63 0.52
CA ARG A 153 -13.56 15.73 0.18
C ARG A 153 -12.31 15.77 1.07
N LEU A 154 -12.02 14.68 1.80
CA LEU A 154 -10.85 14.62 2.69
C LEU A 154 -9.55 14.88 1.92
N ALA A 155 -9.44 14.41 0.68
CA ALA A 155 -8.24 14.63 -0.16
C ALA A 155 -7.89 16.12 -0.27
N GLU A 156 -8.87 16.97 -0.57
CA GLU A 156 -8.68 18.41 -0.74
C GLU A 156 -8.20 19.05 0.58
N LYS A 157 -8.87 18.71 1.68
CA LYS A 157 -8.47 19.17 3.02
C LYS A 157 -7.05 18.75 3.37
N LEU A 158 -6.66 17.52 3.04
CA LEU A 158 -5.31 17.03 3.33
C LEU A 158 -4.24 17.74 2.52
N VAL A 159 -4.54 18.15 1.29
CA VAL A 159 -3.63 18.98 0.49
C VAL A 159 -3.40 20.34 1.17
N ASP A 160 -4.46 21.02 1.60
CA ASP A 160 -4.36 22.31 2.29
C ASP A 160 -3.63 22.19 3.65
N ASP A 161 -3.93 21.15 4.42
CA ASP A 161 -3.28 20.88 5.70
C ASP A 161 -1.79 20.57 5.52
N LEU A 162 -1.44 19.83 4.47
CA LEU A 162 -0.06 19.47 4.14
C LEU A 162 0.74 20.70 3.69
N ASP A 163 0.16 21.54 2.84
CA ASP A 163 0.77 22.80 2.42
C ASP A 163 1.06 23.71 3.63
N ARG A 164 0.07 23.87 4.52
CA ARG A 164 0.25 24.61 5.77
C ARG A 164 1.35 24.02 6.64
N TRP A 165 1.33 22.70 6.84
CA TRP A 165 2.33 22.01 7.67
C TRP A 165 3.76 22.20 7.13
N CYS A 166 3.93 22.18 5.79
CA CYS A 166 5.21 22.42 5.13
C CYS A 166 5.66 23.88 5.28
N ARG A 167 4.76 24.84 5.02
CA ARG A 167 5.03 26.28 5.15
C ARG A 167 5.47 26.67 6.56
N ASP A 168 4.77 26.18 7.57
CA ASP A 168 5.07 26.46 8.98
C ASP A 168 6.45 25.93 9.41
N ARG A 169 7.02 24.99 8.66
CA ARG A 169 8.32 24.35 8.93
C ARG A 169 9.40 24.72 7.90
N GLY A 170 9.10 25.59 6.94
CA GLY A 170 10.03 25.99 5.89
C GLY A 170 10.43 24.86 4.92
N ILE A 171 9.64 23.79 4.84
CA ILE A 171 9.88 22.65 3.94
C ILE A 171 9.35 23.02 2.55
N LYS A 172 10.23 22.99 1.54
CA LYS A 172 9.87 23.42 0.17
C LYS A 172 9.39 22.26 -0.69
N SER A 173 9.81 21.04 -0.38
CA SER A 173 9.39 19.82 -1.07
C SER A 173 9.30 18.64 -0.12
N LEU A 174 8.28 17.81 -0.29
CA LEU A 174 8.18 16.51 0.40
C LEU A 174 9.38 15.58 0.10
N SER A 175 10.09 15.82 -1.00
CA SER A 175 11.31 15.07 -1.33
C SER A 175 12.42 15.26 -0.29
N GLU A 176 12.42 16.39 0.44
CA GLU A 176 13.37 16.64 1.54
C GLU A 176 13.16 15.68 2.72
N LEU A 177 11.95 15.17 2.88
CA LEU A 177 11.58 14.22 3.94
C LEU A 177 11.61 12.77 3.47
N ARG A 178 11.60 12.53 2.17
CA ARG A 178 11.36 11.17 1.66
C ARG A 178 12.51 10.24 2.05
N GLY A 179 12.22 9.21 2.82
CA GLY A 179 13.22 8.24 3.27
C GLY A 179 14.18 8.80 4.33
N SER A 180 13.81 9.89 5.02
CA SER A 180 14.66 10.55 6.03
C SER A 180 14.55 9.94 7.43
N LEU A 181 13.91 8.77 7.58
CA LEU A 181 13.77 8.09 8.87
C LEU A 181 15.15 7.86 9.52
N VAL A 182 15.30 8.38 10.75
CA VAL A 182 16.50 8.17 11.58
C VAL A 182 16.21 7.04 12.56
N TRP A 183 17.08 6.03 12.57
CA TRP A 183 17.12 5.02 13.63
C TRP A 183 18.16 5.45 14.66
N GLU A 184 17.75 5.55 15.92
CA GLU A 184 18.71 5.56 17.01
C GLU A 184 19.18 4.11 17.19
N THR A 185 20.47 3.89 16.91
CA THR A 185 21.16 2.62 17.17
C THR A 185 21.48 2.47 18.63
#